data_AF-A0A926JMS3-F1
#
_entry.id   AF-A0A926JMS3-F1
#
_cell.length_a   1.000
_cell.length_b   1.000
_cell.length_c   1.000
_cell.angle_alpha   90.00
_cell.angle_beta   90.00
_cell.angle_gamma   90.00
#
_symmetry.space_group_name_H-M   'P 1'
#
loop_
_entity.id
_entity.type
_entity.pdbx_description
1 polymer ?
#
loop_
_entity_poly.entity_id
_entity_poly.type
_entity_poly.pdbx_seq_one_letter_code
_entity_poly.pdbx_strand_id
1 'polypeptide(L)'
;MAMQRRTFLRMSAAGATGVGLSLLGAGQAIAAVGPLDTAPTTPFAVGVRRYDWTRGSRRCTTYVYYPATGTPGGNPVTNAPVAG
;
A
#
# COMPACT_ATOMS: atom_id res chain seq x y z
N MET A 1 -18.81 23.98 11.21
CA MET A 1 -17.51 23.51 10.71
C MET A 1 -17.17 24.28 9.45
N ALA A 2 -16.07 25.06 9.46
CA ALA A 2 -15.64 25.85 8.30
C ALA A 2 -14.46 25.13 7.63
N MET A 3 -14.57 24.84 6.33
CA MET A 3 -13.51 24.19 5.57
C MET A 3 -12.62 25.26 4.95
N GLN A 4 -11.36 25.33 5.40
CA GLN A 4 -10.40 26.32 4.96
C GLN A 4 -9.95 26.03 3.51
N ARG A 5 -10.23 26.99 2.60
CA ARG A 5 -9.88 26.92 1.17
C ARG A 5 -8.36 26.91 0.99
N ARG A 6 -7.86 25.98 0.20
CA ARG A 6 -6.44 25.84 -0.13
C ARG A 6 -6.02 26.94 -1.11
N THR A 7 -5.21 27.87 -0.64
CA THR A 7 -4.48 28.80 -1.50
C THR A 7 -3.16 28.16 -1.92
N PHE A 8 -3.02 27.83 -3.20
CA PHE A 8 -1.76 27.40 -3.79
C PHE A 8 -0.81 28.60 -3.89
N LEU A 9 0.32 28.56 -3.17
CA LEU A 9 1.39 29.52 -3.34
C LEU A 9 2.32 29.05 -4.47
N ARG A 10 2.19 29.69 -5.63
CA ARG A 10 3.23 29.78 -6.65
C ARG A 10 4.36 30.65 -6.11
N MET A 11 5.61 30.17 -6.24
CA MET A 11 6.91 30.88 -6.24
C MET A 11 7.93 29.94 -5.58
N SER A 12 9.18 29.78 -6.00
CA SER A 12 9.94 30.09 -7.19
C SER A 12 11.21 29.23 -7.04
N ALA A 13 11.79 28.82 -8.16
CA ALA A 13 13.11 28.22 -8.18
C ALA A 13 14.15 29.16 -7.54
N ALA A 14 15.00 28.61 -6.66
CA ALA A 14 16.45 28.86 -6.56
C ALA A 14 16.98 28.73 -5.13
N GLY A 15 17.99 27.88 -4.96
CA GLY A 15 19.20 28.29 -4.24
C GLY A 15 19.42 27.79 -2.82
N ALA A 16 20.59 27.15 -2.68
CA ALA A 16 21.48 27.16 -1.53
C ALA A 16 21.32 26.08 -0.43
N THR A 17 22.41 25.32 -0.34
CA THR A 17 22.89 24.38 0.67
C THR A 17 22.91 24.90 2.11
N GLY A 18 22.65 24.03 3.11
CA GLY A 18 23.04 24.30 4.50
C GLY A 18 22.38 23.42 5.57
N VAL A 19 23.06 22.32 5.92
CA VAL A 19 23.17 21.63 7.23
C VAL A 19 22.10 21.89 8.31
N GLY A 20 21.49 20.80 8.82
CA GLY A 20 21.13 20.71 10.24
C GLY A 20 19.78 20.08 10.58
N LEU A 21 19.81 18.75 10.80
CA LEU A 21 19.01 18.02 11.80
C LEU A 21 17.54 18.43 11.99
N SER A 22 16.59 17.64 11.45
CA SER A 22 15.36 17.28 12.15
C SER A 22 14.52 16.20 11.44
N LEU A 23 14.48 15.03 12.08
CA LEU A 23 13.26 14.28 12.42
C LEU A 23 12.46 13.64 11.26
N LEU A 24 12.70 12.33 11.10
CA LEU A 24 11.92 11.37 10.31
C LEU A 24 11.90 11.65 8.81
N GLY A 25 12.79 10.93 8.11
CA GLY A 25 12.87 10.88 6.66
C GLY A 25 11.52 10.53 6.03
N ALA A 26 10.74 11.55 5.70
CA ALA A 26 9.71 11.50 4.68
C ALA A 26 10.41 11.57 3.31
N GLY A 27 11.34 10.65 3.07
CA GLY A 27 11.71 10.32 1.71
C GLY A 27 10.43 9.85 1.04
N GLN A 28 9.99 10.55 0.00
CA GLN A 28 9.04 9.95 -0.91
C GLN A 28 9.71 8.66 -1.39
N ALA A 29 9.28 7.52 -0.85
CA ALA A 29 9.63 6.24 -1.41
C ALA A 29 8.92 6.21 -2.77
N ILE A 30 9.61 6.71 -3.78
CA ILE A 30 9.25 6.50 -5.16
C ILE A 30 9.35 4.98 -5.30
N ALA A 31 8.22 4.29 -5.22
CA ALA A 31 8.17 2.88 -5.57
C ALA A 31 8.76 2.81 -6.97
N ALA A 32 9.92 2.15 -7.11
CA ALA A 32 10.49 1.92 -8.42
C ALA A 32 9.43 1.12 -9.19
N VAL A 33 8.78 1.77 -10.14
CA VAL A 33 7.89 1.09 -11.09
C VAL A 33 8.83 0.40 -12.07
N GLY A 34 9.37 -0.74 -11.64
CA GLY A 34 10.01 -1.68 -12.55
C GLY A 34 8.97 -2.22 -13.54
N PRO A 35 9.41 -2.92 -14.60
CA PRO A 35 8.49 -3.68 -15.43
C PRO A 35 7.60 -4.52 -14.51
N LEU A 36 6.28 -4.39 -14.64
CA LEU A 36 5.36 -5.28 -13.94
C LEU A 36 5.68 -6.70 -14.40
N ASP A 37 5.92 -7.60 -13.46
CA ASP A 37 6.07 -9.01 -13.78
C ASP A 37 4.86 -9.48 -14.58
N THR A 38 5.09 -10.39 -15.52
CA THR A 38 4.01 -10.99 -16.30
C THR A 38 2.97 -11.59 -15.36
N ALA A 39 1.71 -11.23 -15.56
CA ALA A 39 0.62 -11.76 -14.75
C ALA A 39 0.60 -13.31 -14.84
N PRO A 40 0.37 -14.01 -13.72
CA PRO A 40 0.23 -15.46 -13.75
C PRO A 40 -0.86 -15.90 -14.72
N THR A 41 -0.53 -16.80 -15.65
CA THR A 41 -1.48 -17.36 -16.63
C THR A 41 -2.12 -18.66 -16.16
N THR A 42 -1.48 -19.36 -15.21
CA THR A 42 -2.03 -20.55 -14.57
C THR A 42 -3.04 -20.19 -13.47
N PRO A 43 -4.29 -20.68 -13.54
CA PRO A 43 -5.27 -20.46 -12.49
C PRO A 43 -4.84 -21.08 -11.15
N PHE A 44 -5.10 -20.39 -10.05
CA PHE A 44 -4.87 -20.86 -8.68
C PHE A 44 -6.08 -20.56 -7.80
N ALA A 45 -6.25 -21.33 -6.72
CA ALA A 45 -7.24 -20.99 -5.70
C ALA A 45 -6.76 -19.80 -4.88
N VAL A 46 -7.70 -18.95 -4.44
CA VAL A 46 -7.38 -17.72 -3.72
C VAL A 46 -7.78 -17.86 -2.26
N GLY A 47 -6.86 -17.58 -1.35
CA GLY A 47 -7.13 -17.39 0.07
C GLY A 47 -7.28 -15.91 0.41
N VAL A 48 -7.98 -15.60 1.49
CA VAL A 48 -8.04 -14.24 2.05
C VAL A 48 -7.78 -14.23 3.55
N ARG A 49 -6.93 -13.31 4.01
CA ARG A 49 -6.69 -13.02 5.42
C ARG A 49 -7.11 -11.59 5.73
N ARG A 50 -7.92 -11.44 6.76
CA ARG A 50 -8.28 -10.15 7.32
C ARG A 50 -7.33 -9.83 8.46
N TYR A 51 -6.77 -8.64 8.44
CA TYR A 51 -6.01 -8.09 9.54
C TYR A 51 -6.65 -6.77 9.98
N ASP A 52 -6.91 -6.66 11.28
CA ASP A 52 -7.44 -5.45 11.89
C ASP A 52 -6.33 -4.74 12.64
N TRP A 53 -5.97 -3.56 12.17
CA TRP A 53 -4.92 -2.71 12.72
C TRP A 53 -5.52 -1.44 13.29
N THR A 54 -4.75 -0.74 14.12
CA THR A 54 -5.10 0.59 14.60
C THR A 54 -3.93 1.54 14.38
N ARG A 55 -4.24 2.75 13.90
CA ARG A 55 -3.31 3.88 13.83
C ARG A 55 -3.89 5.02 14.68
N GLY A 56 -3.51 5.06 15.96
CA GLY A 56 -4.17 5.90 16.95
C GLY A 56 -5.64 5.51 17.08
N SER A 57 -6.55 6.49 16.93
CA SER A 57 -8.00 6.26 16.99
C SER A 57 -8.62 5.70 15.70
N ARG A 58 -7.84 5.56 14.62
CA ARG A 58 -8.34 5.06 13.33
C ARG A 58 -8.15 3.55 13.24
N ARG A 59 -9.22 2.82 12.95
CA ARG A 59 -9.16 1.40 12.60
C ARG A 59 -8.82 1.25 11.13
N CYS A 60 -7.89 0.37 10.82
CA CYS A 60 -7.46 0.03 9.47
C CYS A 60 -7.66 -1.47 9.28
N THR A 61 -8.70 -1.87 8.56
CA THR A 61 -8.92 -3.27 8.19
C THR A 61 -8.30 -3.52 6.83
N THR A 62 -7.40 -4.49 6.76
CA THR A 62 -6.69 -4.89 5.53
C THR A 62 -7.06 -6.31 5.18
N TYR A 63 -7.37 -6.54 3.90
CA TYR A 63 -7.57 -7.87 3.34
C TYR A 63 -6.38 -8.20 2.44
N VAL A 64 -5.71 -9.31 2.75
CA VAL A 64 -4.61 -9.83 1.95
C VAL A 64 -5.11 -11.06 1.21
N TYR A 65 -5.13 -10.97 -0.12
CA TYR A 65 -5.43 -12.08 -1.01
C TYR A 65 -4.13 -12.75 -1.44
N TYR A 66 -4.11 -14.09 -1.43
CA TYR A 66 -2.88 -14.86 -1.71
C TYR A 66 -3.20 -16.19 -2.40
N PRO A 67 -2.24 -16.78 -3.14
CA PRO A 67 -2.37 -18.13 -3.65
C PRO A 67 -2.54 -19.13 -2.51
N ALA A 68 -3.61 -19.90 -2.57
CA ALA A 68 -3.97 -20.88 -1.57
C ALA A 68 -4.08 -22.28 -2.18
N THR A 69 -3.98 -23.28 -1.33
CA THR A 69 -4.28 -24.66 -1.71
C THR A 69 -5.78 -24.80 -1.97
N GLY A 70 -6.17 -25.37 -3.11
CA GLY A 70 -7.56 -25.65 -3.45
C GLY A 70 -7.83 -25.66 -4.95
N THR A 71 -9.12 -25.72 -5.32
CA THR A 71 -9.57 -25.68 -6.71
C THR A 71 -9.64 -24.24 -7.23
N PRO A 72 -8.97 -23.91 -8.34
CA PRO A 72 -9.05 -22.59 -8.96
C PRO A 72 -10.48 -22.22 -9.42
N GLY A 73 -10.76 -20.92 -9.52
CA GLY A 73 -12.02 -20.38 -10.08
C GLY A 73 -13.18 -20.20 -9.09
N GLY A 74 -12.97 -20.54 -7.81
CA GLY A 74 -13.94 -20.30 -6.74
C GLY A 74 -13.79 -18.94 -6.04
N ASN A 75 -14.70 -18.65 -5.12
CA ASN A 75 -14.60 -17.48 -4.23
C ASN A 75 -13.38 -17.60 -3.29
N PRO A 76 -12.73 -16.47 -2.94
CA PRO A 76 -11.65 -16.48 -1.97
C PRO A 76 -12.04 -17.12 -0.63
N VAL A 77 -11.20 -18.02 -0.13
CA VAL A 77 -11.47 -18.78 1.11
C VAL A 77 -10.74 -18.12 2.29
N THR A 78 -11.50 -17.79 3.32
CA THR A 78 -10.97 -17.17 4.54
C THR A 78 -9.97 -18.09 5.25
N ASN A 79 -8.77 -17.59 5.54
CA ASN A 79 -7.70 -18.30 6.25
C ASN A 79 -7.29 -19.64 5.60
N ALA A 80 -7.41 -19.78 4.28
CA ALA A 80 -6.99 -20.98 3.57
C ALA A 80 -5.48 -21.28 3.75
N PRO A 81 -5.06 -22.56 3.68
CA PRO A 81 -3.64 -22.91 3.61
C PRO A 81 -2.96 -22.20 2.43
N VAL A 82 -1.74 -21.69 2.65
CA VAL A 82 -0.95 -21.09 1.56
C VAL A 82 -0.54 -22.17 0.57
N ALA A 83 -0.51 -21.83 -0.72
CA ALA A 83 0.09 -22.70 -1.73
C ALA A 83 1.62 -22.80 -1.51
N GLY A 84 2.19 -23.97 -1.77
CA GLY A 84 3.63 -24.23 -1.75
C GLY A 84 4.28 -24.12 -3.12
#